data_AF-A0ABC8BYL8-F1
#
_entry.id   AF-A0ABC8BYL8-F1
#
_cell.length_a   1.000
_cell.length_b   1.000
_cell.length_c   1.000
_cell.angle_alpha   90.00
_cell.angle_beta   90.00
_cell.angle_gamma   90.00
#
_symmetry.space_group_name_H-M   'P 1'
#
loop_
_entity.id
_entity.type
_entity.pdbx_description
1 polymer ?
#
loop_
_entity_poly.entity_id
_entity_poly.type
_entity_poly.pdbx_seq_one_letter_code
_entity_poly.pdbx_strand_id
1 'polypeptide(L)'
;MRKTHTRKTGLRRRALAVLTAVLLLTAPLTAHATEPAPPPPTAAQGLRAFQQSYGLAPTGLVDTATAHLLKVAPDSELRTVFADPSDLGPEQLAHARTVIGVGKGAELPAQGQVIALMTAMQESKFVNYTTPVDHDSLGVFQQRPSMGWGTPQQITHVPTASKSFYGLPSPTSNPGLLQIKDWESMDPGAACQAVQRSAHPDRYAQWERFARDLLEREGPTVDPIG
;
A
#
# COMPACT_ATOMS: atom_id res chain seq x y z
N MET A 1 95.73 7.07 -1.69
CA MET A 1 96.60 7.86 -2.60
C MET A 1 95.90 8.03 -3.95
N ARG A 2 95.85 9.28 -4.43
CA ARG A 2 95.89 9.75 -5.82
C ARG A 2 95.32 8.87 -6.97
N LYS A 3 94.43 9.52 -7.75
CA LYS A 3 94.46 9.73 -9.22
C LYS A 3 94.36 8.43 -10.08
N THR A 4 93.75 8.35 -11.25
CA THR A 4 93.35 9.33 -12.27
C THR A 4 92.57 8.56 -13.36
N HIS A 5 91.57 9.24 -13.94
CA HIS A 5 91.21 9.28 -15.38
C HIS A 5 91.36 8.02 -16.24
N THR A 6 90.29 7.64 -16.96
CA THR A 6 90.25 7.79 -18.43
C THR A 6 88.81 7.74 -18.97
N ARG A 7 88.46 8.67 -19.85
CA ARG A 7 87.22 8.67 -20.66
C ARG A 7 87.27 7.55 -21.70
N LYS A 8 86.11 7.05 -22.12
CA LYS A 8 85.81 6.81 -23.55
C LYS A 8 84.30 6.75 -23.79
N THR A 9 83.92 7.47 -24.84
CA THR A 9 82.60 7.74 -25.40
C THR A 9 81.95 6.50 -26.01
N GLY A 10 80.64 6.35 -25.83
CA GLY A 10 79.84 5.30 -26.46
C GLY A 10 78.40 5.77 -26.68
N LEU A 11 78.08 5.92 -27.96
CA LEU A 11 76.87 6.35 -28.65
C LEU A 11 75.50 6.08 -27.99
N ARG A 12 74.63 7.09 -28.08
CA ARG A 12 73.21 7.08 -27.70
C ARG A 12 72.40 6.12 -28.59
N ARG A 13 71.57 5.28 -27.96
CA ARG A 13 70.29 4.80 -28.53
C ARG A 13 69.21 5.06 -27.48
N ARG A 14 68.44 6.13 -27.68
CA ARG A 14 67.24 6.42 -26.88
C ARG A 14 66.13 5.52 -27.40
N ALA A 15 65.73 4.53 -26.60
CA ALA A 15 64.52 3.78 -26.83
C ALA A 15 63.31 4.71 -26.63
N LEU A 16 62.44 4.77 -27.63
CA LEU A 16 61.18 5.49 -27.60
C LEU A 16 60.21 4.66 -26.75
N ALA A 17 59.96 5.09 -25.51
CA ALA A 17 58.90 4.53 -24.68
C ALA A 17 57.55 5.04 -25.21
N VAL A 18 56.71 4.14 -25.69
CA VAL A 18 55.31 4.42 -26.02
C VAL A 18 54.55 4.54 -24.70
N LEU A 19 54.25 5.75 -24.27
CA LEU A 19 53.24 6.00 -23.23
C LEU A 19 51.86 5.91 -23.86
N THR A 20 51.15 4.81 -23.64
CA THR A 20 49.69 4.75 -23.80
C THR A 20 49.03 5.48 -22.63
N ALA A 21 48.53 6.69 -22.89
CA ALA A 21 47.63 7.39 -21.99
C ALA A 21 46.25 6.71 -22.05
N VAL A 22 45.85 6.04 -20.97
CA VAL A 22 44.47 5.58 -20.79
C VAL A 22 43.66 6.75 -20.25
N LEU A 23 42.82 7.34 -21.10
CA LEU A 23 41.86 8.37 -20.72
C LEU A 23 40.65 7.68 -20.07
N LEU A 24 40.59 7.66 -18.74
CA LEU A 24 39.39 7.23 -18.00
C LEU A 24 38.32 8.32 -18.13
N LEU A 25 37.38 8.15 -19.06
CA LEU A 25 36.15 8.93 -19.10
C LEU A 25 35.25 8.49 -17.94
N THR A 26 35.19 9.29 -16.88
CA THR A 26 34.11 9.20 -15.88
C THR A 26 32.86 9.86 -16.48
N ALA A 27 31.92 9.05 -16.98
CA ALA A 27 30.58 9.55 -17.31
C ALA A 27 29.79 9.79 -16.01
N PRO A 28 29.00 10.87 -15.91
CA PRO A 28 28.10 11.06 -14.78
C PRO A 28 26.99 9.99 -14.81
N LEU A 29 26.76 9.29 -13.69
CA LEU A 29 25.54 8.52 -13.51
C LEU A 29 24.37 9.50 -13.42
N THR A 30 23.63 9.68 -14.51
CA THR A 30 22.25 10.11 -14.45
C THR A 30 21.46 8.99 -13.77
N ALA A 31 21.11 9.18 -12.50
CA ALA A 31 20.08 8.38 -11.85
C ALA A 31 18.77 8.62 -12.61
N HIS A 32 18.45 7.76 -13.57
CA HIS A 32 17.08 7.65 -14.05
C HIS A 32 16.26 7.13 -12.87
N ALA A 33 15.37 7.98 -12.36
CA ALA A 33 14.26 7.52 -11.57
C ALA A 33 13.53 6.49 -12.44
N THR A 34 13.63 5.21 -12.08
CA THR A 34 12.88 4.13 -12.72
C THR A 34 11.41 4.47 -12.55
N GLU A 35 10.79 4.91 -13.63
CA GLU A 35 9.33 5.01 -13.71
C GLU A 35 8.78 3.62 -13.35
N PRO A 36 7.81 3.51 -12.41
CA PRO A 36 7.29 2.21 -12.01
C PRO A 36 6.79 1.48 -13.26
N ALA A 37 7.18 0.20 -13.39
CA ALA A 37 6.79 -0.61 -14.53
C ALA A 37 5.27 -0.51 -14.75
N PRO A 38 4.80 -0.38 -16.00
CA PRO A 38 3.38 -0.30 -16.27
C PRO A 38 2.70 -1.52 -15.64
N PRO A 39 1.56 -1.34 -14.95
CA PRO A 39 0.87 -2.45 -14.34
C PRO A 39 0.57 -3.51 -15.41
N PRO A 40 0.59 -4.81 -15.05
CA PRO A 40 0.24 -5.86 -16.01
C PRO A 40 -1.14 -5.54 -16.62
N PRO A 41 -1.39 -5.95 -17.88
CA PRO A 41 -2.57 -5.53 -18.63
C PRO A 41 -3.93 -5.88 -18.01
N THR A 42 -3.96 -6.67 -16.92
CA THR A 42 -5.15 -7.04 -16.15
C THR A 42 -5.27 -6.34 -14.79
N ALA A 43 -4.25 -5.61 -14.32
CA ALA A 43 -4.34 -4.93 -13.02
C ALA A 43 -5.19 -3.65 -13.12
N ALA A 44 -5.98 -3.43 -12.07
CA ALA A 44 -6.96 -2.36 -11.94
C ALA A 44 -8.06 -2.42 -13.02
N GLN A 45 -8.37 -3.59 -13.59
CA GLN A 45 -9.34 -3.70 -14.68
C GLN A 45 -10.72 -3.19 -14.25
N GLY A 46 -11.23 -3.64 -13.09
CA GLY A 46 -12.46 -3.12 -12.52
C GLY A 46 -12.43 -1.61 -12.29
N LEU A 47 -11.37 -1.07 -11.66
CA LEU A 47 -11.25 0.37 -11.44
C LEU A 47 -11.25 1.18 -12.75
N ARG A 48 -10.55 0.68 -13.79
CA ARG A 48 -10.55 1.31 -15.13
C ARG A 48 -11.93 1.27 -15.77
N ALA A 49 -12.63 0.15 -15.67
CA ALA A 49 -14.00 0.01 -16.18
C ALA A 49 -14.97 0.94 -15.44
N PHE A 50 -14.85 1.05 -14.12
CA PHE A 50 -15.60 1.99 -13.30
C PHE A 50 -15.35 3.42 -13.76
N GLN A 51 -14.09 3.86 -13.88
CA GLN A 51 -13.75 5.18 -14.39
C GLN A 51 -14.39 5.47 -15.75
N GLN A 52 -14.28 4.51 -16.69
CA GLN A 52 -14.87 4.64 -18.01
C GLN A 52 -16.41 4.77 -17.96
N SER A 53 -17.08 4.03 -17.07
CA SER A 53 -18.54 4.09 -16.93
C SER A 53 -19.06 5.44 -16.46
N TYR A 54 -18.24 6.22 -15.74
CA TYR A 54 -18.53 7.59 -15.33
C TYR A 54 -17.90 8.66 -16.25
N GLY A 55 -17.36 8.27 -17.40
CA GLY A 55 -16.74 9.20 -18.36
C GLY A 55 -15.39 9.77 -17.91
N LEU A 56 -14.74 9.16 -16.91
CA LEU A 56 -13.38 9.49 -16.50
C LEU A 56 -12.35 8.78 -17.38
N ALA A 57 -11.12 9.30 -17.38
CA ALA A 57 -10.00 8.59 -18.00
C ALA A 57 -9.74 7.28 -17.24
N PRO A 58 -9.64 6.11 -17.92
CA PRO A 58 -9.45 4.81 -17.29
C PRO A 58 -7.97 4.60 -16.89
N THR A 59 -7.47 5.42 -15.97
CA THR A 59 -6.08 5.42 -15.53
C THR A 59 -5.73 4.24 -14.63
N GLY A 60 -6.74 3.66 -13.95
CA GLY A 60 -6.54 2.67 -12.89
C GLY A 60 -5.90 3.26 -11.63
N LEU A 61 -5.84 4.58 -11.51
CA LEU A 61 -5.37 5.32 -10.34
C LEU A 61 -6.55 6.01 -9.65
N VAL A 62 -6.47 6.19 -8.33
CA VAL A 62 -7.52 6.87 -7.57
C VAL A 62 -7.18 8.36 -7.46
N ASP A 63 -7.75 9.16 -8.36
CA ASP A 63 -7.75 10.62 -8.21
C ASP A 63 -8.97 11.10 -7.38
N THR A 64 -9.07 12.40 -7.11
CA THR A 64 -10.16 12.98 -6.32
C THR A 64 -11.54 12.67 -6.91
N ALA A 65 -11.68 12.67 -8.25
CA ALA A 65 -12.95 12.39 -8.91
C ALA A 65 -13.34 10.91 -8.76
N THR A 66 -12.37 10.01 -8.99
CA THR A 66 -12.55 8.57 -8.83
C THR A 66 -12.88 8.23 -7.37
N ALA A 67 -12.15 8.80 -6.41
CA ALA A 67 -12.42 8.61 -4.97
C ALA A 67 -13.84 9.05 -4.61
N HIS A 68 -14.27 10.24 -5.06
CA HIS A 68 -15.61 10.73 -4.79
C HIS A 68 -16.69 9.77 -5.36
N LEU A 69 -16.53 9.32 -6.60
CA LEU A 69 -17.47 8.39 -7.22
C LEU A 69 -17.50 7.04 -6.52
N LEU A 70 -16.33 6.48 -6.15
CA LEU A 70 -16.25 5.22 -5.39
C LEU A 70 -16.96 5.31 -4.04
N LYS A 71 -17.00 6.50 -3.42
CA LYS A 71 -17.70 6.72 -2.15
C LYS A 71 -19.22 6.70 -2.29
N VAL A 72 -19.76 7.20 -3.41
CA VAL A 72 -21.21 7.41 -3.60
C VAL A 72 -21.87 6.34 -4.46
N ALA A 73 -21.10 5.57 -5.23
CA ALA A 73 -21.62 4.49 -6.06
C ALA A 73 -22.32 3.42 -5.21
N PRO A 74 -23.41 2.82 -5.73
CA PRO A 74 -24.15 1.82 -4.98
C PRO A 74 -23.35 0.53 -4.80
N ASP A 75 -23.48 -0.11 -3.64
CA ASP A 75 -22.79 -1.37 -3.31
C ASP A 75 -23.01 -2.46 -4.36
N SER A 76 -24.19 -2.52 -5.00
CA SER A 76 -24.49 -3.47 -6.07
C SER A 76 -23.59 -3.31 -7.30
N GLU A 77 -23.27 -2.07 -7.66
CA GLU A 77 -22.36 -1.77 -8.75
C GLU A 77 -20.92 -2.05 -8.33
N LEU A 78 -20.52 -1.61 -7.14
CA LEU A 78 -19.18 -1.82 -6.62
C LEU A 78 -18.83 -3.31 -6.51
N ARG A 79 -19.79 -4.19 -6.20
CA ARG A 79 -19.60 -5.65 -6.22
C ARG A 79 -19.35 -6.23 -7.60
N THR A 80 -19.88 -5.61 -8.64
CA THR A 80 -19.60 -6.00 -10.04
C THR A 80 -18.25 -5.46 -10.48
N VAL A 81 -17.90 -4.25 -10.06
CA VAL A 81 -16.63 -3.59 -10.36
C VAL A 81 -15.45 -4.32 -9.70
N PHE A 82 -15.57 -4.67 -8.42
CA PHE A 82 -14.53 -5.32 -7.64
C PHE A 82 -14.91 -6.77 -7.36
N ALA A 83 -14.98 -7.57 -8.43
CA ALA A 83 -15.30 -8.99 -8.32
C ALA A 83 -14.06 -9.83 -7.98
N ASP A 84 -12.87 -9.37 -8.38
CA ASP A 84 -11.58 -10.01 -8.13
C ASP A 84 -10.57 -9.02 -7.52
N PRO A 85 -9.65 -9.44 -6.63
CA PRO A 85 -8.60 -8.57 -6.09
C PRO A 85 -7.76 -7.82 -7.15
N SER A 86 -7.63 -8.34 -8.38
CA SER A 86 -6.94 -7.65 -9.50
C SER A 86 -7.66 -6.40 -9.98
N ASP A 87 -8.94 -6.23 -9.65
CA ASP A 87 -9.73 -5.06 -10.02
C ASP A 87 -9.33 -3.79 -9.25
N LEU A 88 -8.64 -3.96 -8.11
CA LEU A 88 -8.11 -2.85 -7.32
C LEU A 88 -7.01 -2.10 -8.06
N GLY A 89 -7.03 -0.77 -7.91
CA GLY A 89 -5.91 0.09 -8.25
C GLY A 89 -4.66 -0.21 -7.41
N PRO A 90 -3.46 0.19 -7.86
CA PRO A 90 -2.21 -0.07 -7.15
C PRO A 90 -2.19 0.55 -5.74
N GLU A 91 -2.78 1.75 -5.56
CA GLU A 91 -2.88 2.39 -4.25
C GLU A 91 -3.80 1.62 -3.30
N GLN A 92 -4.98 1.20 -3.78
CA GLN A 92 -5.92 0.39 -3.00
C GLN A 92 -5.27 -0.93 -2.56
N LEU A 93 -4.54 -1.59 -3.47
CA LEU A 93 -3.82 -2.81 -3.17
C LEU A 93 -2.69 -2.59 -2.15
N ALA A 94 -1.95 -1.47 -2.25
CA ALA A 94 -0.90 -1.13 -1.29
C ALA A 94 -1.47 -0.90 0.13
N HIS A 95 -2.62 -0.25 0.24
CA HIS A 95 -3.30 -0.09 1.52
C HIS A 95 -3.81 -1.42 2.07
N ALA A 96 -4.42 -2.27 1.25
CA ALA A 96 -4.81 -3.62 1.66
C ALA A 96 -3.62 -4.45 2.16
N ARG A 97 -2.49 -4.41 1.45
CA ARG A 97 -1.23 -5.06 1.87
C ARG A 97 -0.72 -4.51 3.20
N THR A 98 -0.90 -3.22 3.47
CA THR A 98 -0.55 -2.63 4.77
C THR A 98 -1.44 -3.18 5.90
N VAL A 99 -2.75 -3.30 5.66
CA VAL A 99 -3.70 -3.90 6.63
C VAL A 99 -3.33 -5.36 6.95
N ILE A 100 -2.96 -6.13 5.92
CA ILE A 100 -2.44 -7.51 6.05
C ILE A 100 -1.14 -7.51 6.86
N GLY A 101 -0.18 -6.66 6.49
CA GLY A 101 1.13 -6.60 7.13
C GLY A 101 1.03 -6.31 8.62
N VAL A 102 0.17 -5.37 9.04
CA VAL A 102 -0.08 -5.10 10.46
C VAL A 102 -0.70 -6.32 11.16
N GLY A 103 -1.67 -6.99 10.52
CA GLY A 103 -2.25 -8.21 11.06
C GLY A 103 -1.23 -9.33 11.26
N LYS A 104 -0.33 -9.52 10.29
CA LYS A 104 0.79 -10.47 10.38
C LYS A 104 1.79 -10.09 11.47
N GLY A 105 2.13 -8.80 11.59
CA GLY A 105 3.08 -8.33 12.60
C GLY A 105 2.59 -8.48 14.03
N ALA A 106 1.28 -8.50 14.24
CA ALA A 106 0.65 -8.81 15.52
C ALA A 106 0.20 -10.29 15.65
N GLU A 107 0.63 -11.16 14.73
CA GLU A 107 0.35 -12.59 14.73
C GLU A 107 -1.15 -12.94 14.77
N LEU A 108 -2.01 -12.08 14.20
CA LEU A 108 -3.44 -12.34 14.15
C LEU A 108 -3.76 -13.55 13.26
N PRO A 109 -4.74 -14.39 13.65
CA PRO A 109 -5.22 -15.44 12.78
C PRO A 109 -5.81 -14.84 11.50
N ALA A 110 -5.77 -15.61 10.41
CA ALA A 110 -6.25 -15.18 9.10
C ALA A 110 -7.68 -14.59 9.14
N GLN A 111 -8.54 -15.14 10.00
CA GLN A 111 -9.91 -14.66 10.19
C GLN A 111 -9.98 -13.18 10.63
N GLY A 112 -9.07 -12.74 11.51
CA GLY A 112 -9.01 -11.34 11.94
C GLY A 112 -8.57 -10.41 10.80
N GLN A 113 -7.63 -10.86 9.96
CA GLN A 113 -7.18 -10.12 8.78
C GLN A 113 -8.30 -10.01 7.74
N VAL A 114 -9.06 -11.09 7.52
CA VAL A 114 -10.26 -11.07 6.65
C VAL A 114 -11.27 -10.04 7.14
N ILE A 115 -11.58 -9.99 8.44
CA ILE A 115 -12.52 -9.02 9.03
C ILE A 115 -12.06 -7.57 8.79
N ALA A 116 -10.76 -7.28 8.93
CA ALA A 116 -10.21 -5.95 8.64
C ALA A 116 -10.30 -5.59 7.15
N LEU A 117 -9.99 -6.54 6.26
CA LEU A 117 -10.09 -6.34 4.82
C LEU A 117 -11.55 -6.14 4.38
N MET A 118 -12.50 -6.92 4.92
CA MET A 118 -13.94 -6.71 4.70
C MET A 118 -14.36 -5.31 5.11
N THR A 119 -13.89 -4.84 6.27
CA THR A 119 -14.20 -3.51 6.76
C THR A 119 -13.64 -2.43 5.84
N ALA A 120 -12.34 -2.43 5.56
CA ALA A 120 -11.71 -1.43 4.69
C ALA A 120 -12.30 -1.43 3.26
N MET A 121 -12.68 -2.61 2.76
CA MET A 121 -13.39 -2.72 1.49
C MET A 121 -14.76 -2.06 1.56
N GLN A 122 -15.58 -2.36 2.57
CA GLN A 122 -16.90 -1.76 2.72
C GLN A 122 -16.82 -0.23 2.90
N GLU A 123 -15.93 0.23 3.79
CA GLU A 123 -15.87 1.63 4.22
C GLU A 123 -15.35 2.56 3.14
N SER A 124 -14.30 2.14 2.44
CA SER A 124 -13.56 3.05 1.57
C SER A 124 -13.09 2.43 0.25
N LYS A 125 -13.31 1.12 0.05
CA LYS A 125 -12.69 0.35 -1.04
C LYS A 125 -11.17 0.48 -0.98
N PHE A 126 -10.59 0.51 0.22
CA PHE A 126 -9.17 0.78 0.48
C PHE A 126 -8.65 2.15 0.02
N VAL A 127 -9.51 3.09 -0.35
CA VAL A 127 -9.10 4.49 -0.59
C VAL A 127 -8.81 5.16 0.76
N ASN A 128 -7.67 5.84 0.86
CA ASN A 128 -7.26 6.55 2.07
C ASN A 128 -7.70 8.01 2.00
N TYR A 129 -8.95 8.29 2.39
CA TYR A 129 -9.51 9.65 2.34
C TYR A 129 -8.81 10.57 3.35
N THR A 130 -8.03 11.53 2.87
CA THR A 130 -7.33 12.53 3.70
C THR A 130 -8.14 13.80 3.95
N THR A 131 -9.22 13.96 3.20
CA THR A 131 -10.23 15.00 3.39
C THR A 131 -11.58 14.33 3.64
N PRO A 132 -12.40 14.79 4.60
CA PRO A 132 -13.69 14.18 4.87
C PRO A 132 -14.61 14.24 3.65
N VAL A 133 -15.30 13.13 3.38
CA VAL A 133 -16.29 12.99 2.31
C VAL A 133 -17.71 12.79 2.85
N ASP A 134 -17.87 12.82 4.17
CA ASP A 134 -19.13 12.76 4.91
C ASP A 134 -19.12 13.78 6.08
N HIS A 135 -19.35 13.36 7.34
CA HIS A 135 -19.14 14.18 8.53
C HIS A 135 -17.67 14.59 8.70
N ASP A 136 -16.90 13.76 9.38
CA ASP A 136 -15.45 13.93 9.62
C ASP A 136 -14.73 12.58 9.48
N SER A 137 -15.31 11.62 8.75
CA SER A 137 -14.71 10.31 8.54
C SER A 137 -13.53 10.39 7.59
N LEU A 138 -12.45 9.71 7.95
CA LEU A 138 -11.18 9.73 7.24
C LEU A 138 -10.57 8.33 7.16
N GLY A 139 -9.64 8.19 6.22
CA GLY A 139 -8.82 7.02 6.03
C GLY A 139 -9.55 5.78 5.54
N VAL A 140 -8.84 4.65 5.52
CA VAL A 140 -9.32 3.40 4.90
C VAL A 140 -10.45 2.72 5.68
N PHE A 141 -10.57 3.00 6.97
CA PHE A 141 -11.64 2.47 7.83
C PHE A 141 -12.76 3.49 8.07
N GLN A 142 -12.69 4.68 7.45
CA GLN A 142 -13.66 5.77 7.65
C GLN A 142 -13.92 6.06 9.14
N GLN A 143 -12.84 6.11 9.90
CA GLN A 143 -12.87 6.43 11.32
C GLN A 143 -13.04 7.93 11.53
N ARG A 144 -13.60 8.33 12.68
CA ARG A 144 -13.94 9.73 12.96
C ARG A 144 -13.15 10.29 14.14
N PRO A 145 -12.42 11.41 14.00
CA PRO A 145 -11.76 12.08 15.11
C PRO A 145 -12.74 12.48 16.21
N SER A 146 -13.90 13.02 15.84
CA SER A 146 -14.95 13.41 16.79
C SER A 146 -15.51 12.25 17.62
N MET A 147 -15.29 11.00 17.19
CA MET A 147 -15.72 9.79 17.90
C MET A 147 -14.56 9.11 18.66
N GLY A 148 -13.41 9.77 18.80
CA GLY A 148 -12.28 9.28 19.61
C GLY A 148 -11.39 8.24 18.94
N TRP A 149 -11.48 8.07 17.61
CA TRP A 149 -10.61 7.13 16.88
C TRP A 149 -9.15 7.61 16.71
N GLY A 150 -8.88 8.89 16.93
CA GLY A 150 -7.56 9.51 16.80
C GLY A 150 -7.62 10.86 16.08
N THR A 151 -6.48 11.53 15.93
CA THR A 151 -6.39 12.76 15.12
C THR A 151 -6.51 12.43 13.63
N PRO A 152 -6.85 13.41 12.76
CA PRO A 152 -6.86 13.21 11.31
C PRO A 152 -5.58 12.53 10.79
N GLN A 153 -4.41 12.99 11.22
CA GLN A 153 -3.12 12.44 10.80
C GLN A 153 -2.94 10.98 11.22
N GLN A 154 -3.46 10.59 12.39
CA GLN A 154 -3.34 9.23 12.90
C GLN A 154 -4.24 8.26 12.14
N ILE A 155 -5.48 8.65 11.85
CA ILE A 155 -6.46 7.78 11.19
C ILE A 155 -6.30 7.74 9.66
N THR A 156 -5.59 8.72 9.06
CA THR A 156 -5.13 8.64 7.65
C THR A 156 -3.78 7.93 7.51
N HIS A 157 -3.10 7.61 8.61
CA HIS A 157 -1.90 6.79 8.58
C HIS A 157 -2.30 5.31 8.66
N VAL A 158 -2.33 4.63 7.50
CA VAL A 158 -2.90 3.27 7.36
C VAL A 158 -2.39 2.26 8.39
N PRO A 159 -1.08 2.19 8.73
CA PRO A 159 -0.61 1.31 9.79
C PRO A 159 -1.23 1.63 11.16
N THR A 160 -1.33 2.90 11.53
CA THR A 160 -1.93 3.33 12.80
C THR A 160 -3.42 3.04 12.84
N ALA A 161 -4.15 3.36 11.76
CA ALA A 161 -5.57 3.06 11.65
C ALA A 161 -5.84 1.54 11.72
N SER A 162 -4.97 0.72 11.12
CA SER A 162 -5.04 -0.74 11.21
C SER A 162 -4.81 -1.24 12.63
N LYS A 163 -3.80 -0.70 13.34
CA LYS A 163 -3.57 -1.00 14.76
C LYS A 163 -4.80 -0.65 15.61
N SER A 164 -5.40 0.52 15.37
CA SER A 164 -6.65 0.94 16.02
C SER A 164 -7.79 -0.05 15.74
N PHE A 165 -8.00 -0.43 14.47
CA PHE A 165 -9.05 -1.38 14.08
C PHE A 165 -8.86 -2.74 14.76
N TYR A 166 -7.63 -3.27 14.76
CA TYR A 166 -7.34 -4.56 15.40
C TYR A 166 -7.41 -4.52 16.94
N GLY A 167 -7.37 -3.34 17.57
CA GLY A 167 -7.34 -3.21 19.03
C GLY A 167 -5.94 -3.37 19.61
N LEU A 168 -4.91 -3.10 18.81
CA LEU A 168 -3.51 -3.03 19.22
C LEU A 168 -3.20 -1.68 19.89
N PRO A 169 -2.06 -1.55 20.59
CA PRO A 169 -1.61 -0.27 21.13
C PRO A 169 -1.62 0.83 20.06
N SER A 170 -2.48 1.82 20.25
CA SER A 170 -2.82 2.85 19.28
C SER A 170 -3.43 4.07 20.01
N PRO A 171 -3.55 5.24 19.38
CA PRO A 171 -4.02 6.46 20.05
C PRO A 171 -5.55 6.51 20.27
N THR A 172 -6.30 5.48 19.84
CA THR A 172 -7.76 5.42 19.98
C THR A 172 -8.18 5.02 21.40
N SER A 173 -9.33 5.50 21.84
CA SER A 173 -10.02 5.00 23.05
C SER A 173 -11.14 4.01 22.73
N ASN A 174 -11.47 3.82 21.45
CA ASN A 174 -12.48 2.85 21.02
C ASN A 174 -11.94 1.41 21.05
N PRO A 175 -12.80 0.43 21.36
CA PRO A 175 -12.40 -0.96 21.26
C PRO A 175 -12.14 -1.35 19.80
N GLY A 176 -11.03 -2.03 19.55
CA GLY A 176 -10.77 -2.72 18.28
C GLY A 176 -11.12 -4.20 18.36
N LEU A 177 -10.93 -4.93 17.26
CA LEU A 177 -11.36 -6.31 17.07
C LEU A 177 -10.97 -7.25 18.22
N LEU A 178 -9.69 -7.25 18.62
CA LEU A 178 -9.19 -8.13 19.69
C LEU A 178 -9.77 -7.80 21.08
N GLN A 179 -10.42 -6.65 21.22
CA GLN A 179 -11.06 -6.20 22.46
C GLN A 179 -12.58 -6.45 22.44
N ILE A 180 -13.11 -6.98 21.33
CA ILE A 180 -14.49 -7.44 21.24
C ILE A 180 -14.57 -8.87 21.78
N LYS A 181 -15.40 -9.07 22.81
CA LYS A 181 -15.62 -10.38 23.42
C LYS A 181 -16.14 -11.39 22.38
N ASP A 182 -15.54 -12.58 22.34
CA ASP A 182 -15.91 -13.71 21.48
C ASP A 182 -15.89 -13.42 19.97
N TRP A 183 -15.12 -12.42 19.53
CA TRP A 183 -15.06 -12.03 18.10
C TRP A 183 -14.66 -13.18 17.18
N GLU A 184 -13.83 -14.12 17.66
CA GLU A 184 -13.38 -15.28 16.87
C GLU A 184 -14.53 -16.21 16.48
N SER A 185 -15.61 -16.21 17.26
CA SER A 185 -16.80 -17.04 17.04
C SER A 185 -17.94 -16.28 16.36
N MET A 186 -17.78 -14.99 16.09
CA MET A 186 -18.78 -14.19 15.40
C MET A 186 -18.78 -14.47 13.91
N ASP A 187 -19.96 -14.31 13.28
CA ASP A 187 -20.01 -14.15 11.83
C ASP A 187 -19.11 -12.97 11.41
N PRO A 188 -18.32 -13.07 10.33
CA PRO A 188 -17.28 -12.07 10.03
C PRO A 188 -17.84 -10.66 9.84
N GLY A 189 -19.02 -10.55 9.20
CA GLY A 189 -19.72 -9.26 9.06
C GLY A 189 -20.20 -8.69 10.40
N ALA A 190 -20.61 -9.54 11.35
CA ALA A 190 -21.00 -9.12 12.69
C ALA A 190 -19.78 -8.60 13.48
N ALA A 191 -18.62 -9.22 13.32
CA ALA A 191 -17.37 -8.72 13.91
C ALA A 191 -16.96 -7.36 13.32
N CYS A 192 -17.09 -7.16 12.00
CA CYS A 192 -16.88 -5.84 11.37
C CYS A 192 -17.79 -4.78 12.01
N GLN A 193 -19.09 -5.09 12.12
CA GLN A 193 -20.07 -4.20 12.72
C GLN A 193 -19.80 -3.94 14.21
N ALA A 194 -19.32 -4.93 14.97
CA ALA A 194 -19.02 -4.76 16.39
C ALA A 194 -17.92 -3.72 16.62
N VAL A 195 -16.93 -3.65 15.72
CA VAL A 195 -15.86 -2.63 15.76
C VAL A 195 -16.38 -1.28 15.26
N GLN A 196 -16.98 -1.25 14.07
CA GLN A 196 -17.34 0.01 13.39
C GLN A 196 -18.60 0.68 13.96
N ARG A 197 -19.56 -0.11 14.47
CA ARG A 197 -20.87 0.35 14.97
C ARG A 197 -21.60 1.23 13.94
N SER A 198 -21.64 0.79 12.68
CA SER A 198 -22.28 1.52 11.57
C SER A 198 -23.82 1.50 11.65
N ALA A 199 -24.48 2.34 10.86
CA ALA A 199 -25.94 2.31 10.69
C ALA A 199 -26.44 1.18 9.75
N HIS A 200 -25.53 0.42 9.13
CA HIS A 200 -25.86 -0.55 8.08
C HIS A 200 -25.11 -1.88 8.29
N PRO A 201 -25.47 -2.64 9.33
CA PRO A 201 -24.72 -3.84 9.76
C PRO A 201 -24.56 -4.90 8.67
N ASP A 202 -25.57 -5.05 7.81
CA ASP A 202 -25.62 -6.13 6.81
C ASP A 202 -24.70 -5.91 5.61
N ARG A 203 -24.07 -4.73 5.50
CA ARG A 203 -23.25 -4.39 4.33
C ARG A 203 -21.88 -5.07 4.33
N TYR A 204 -21.32 -5.45 5.48
CA TYR A 204 -19.97 -6.03 5.50
C TYR A 204 -19.90 -7.42 4.88
N ALA A 205 -20.90 -8.27 5.13
CA ALA A 205 -20.89 -9.69 4.73
C ALA A 205 -20.72 -9.90 3.22
N GLN A 206 -21.15 -8.92 2.41
CA GLN A 206 -21.05 -8.98 0.95
C GLN A 206 -19.60 -9.00 0.43
N TRP A 207 -18.62 -8.59 1.25
CA TRP A 207 -17.20 -8.53 0.89
C TRP A 207 -16.38 -9.69 1.42
N GLU A 208 -16.99 -10.66 2.11
CA GLU A 208 -16.23 -11.75 2.75
C GLU A 208 -15.42 -12.57 1.74
N ARG A 209 -16.03 -12.99 0.62
CA ARG A 209 -15.33 -13.74 -0.42
C ARG A 209 -14.14 -12.95 -0.96
N PHE A 210 -14.38 -11.70 -1.37
CA PHE A 210 -13.35 -10.81 -1.89
C PHE A 210 -12.18 -10.65 -0.91
N ALA A 211 -12.47 -10.46 0.39
CA ALA A 211 -11.44 -10.31 1.41
C ALA A 211 -10.61 -11.58 1.63
N ARG A 212 -11.24 -12.76 1.53
CA ARG A 212 -10.54 -14.06 1.59
C ARG A 212 -9.62 -14.24 0.38
N ASP A 213 -10.14 -13.99 -0.82
CA ASP A 213 -9.36 -14.11 -2.07
C ASP A 213 -8.18 -13.13 -2.08
N LEU A 214 -8.40 -11.91 -1.59
CA LEU A 214 -7.36 -10.89 -1.44
C LEU A 214 -6.27 -11.32 -0.45
N LEU A 215 -6.66 -11.88 0.71
CA LEU A 215 -5.69 -12.36 1.69
C LEU A 215 -4.89 -13.56 1.16
N GLU A 216 -5.55 -14.51 0.50
CA GLU A 216 -4.89 -15.67 -0.11
C GLU A 216 -3.85 -15.26 -1.15
N ARG A 217 -4.21 -14.30 -2.01
CA ARG A 217 -3.34 -13.81 -3.08
C ARG A 217 -2.16 -13.00 -2.55
N GLU A 218 -2.41 -12.03 -1.68
CA GLU A 218 -1.39 -11.04 -1.28
C GLU A 218 -0.61 -11.48 -0.04
N GLY A 219 -1.27 -12.16 0.91
CA GLY A 219 -0.73 -12.56 2.21
C GLY A 219 0.62 -13.30 2.19
N PRO A 220 0.87 -14.23 1.25
CA PRO A 220 2.15 -14.93 1.14
C PRO A 220 3.36 -14.01 0.86
N THR A 221 3.12 -12.85 0.22
CA THR A 221 4.18 -11.92 -0.23
C THR A 221 4.26 -10.63 0.57
N VAL A 222 3.37 -10.45 1.57
CA VAL A 222 3.36 -9.27 2.44
C VAL A 222 4.23 -9.52 3.65
N ASP A 223 5.21 -8.67 3.91
CA ASP A 223 6.00 -8.72 5.14
C ASP A 223 5.20 -8.21 6.35
N PRO A 224 5.45 -8.74 7.56
CA PRO A 224 4.83 -8.23 8.78
C PRO A 224 5.24 -6.79 9.08
N ILE A 225 4.29 -6.00 9.59
CA ILE A 225 4.48 -4.60 10.03
C ILE A 225 4.20 -4.52 11.53
N GLY A 226 5.20 -4.09 12.31
CA GLY A 226 5.10 -3.90 13.77
C GLY A 226 4.50 -2.57 14.19
#